data_AF-A0A9W9XUZ2-F1
#
_entry.id   AF-A0A9W9XUZ2-F1
#
_cell.length_a   1.000
_cell.length_b   1.000
_cell.length_c   1.000
_cell.angle_alpha   90.00
_cell.angle_beta   90.00
_cell.angle_gamma   90.00
#
_symmetry.space_group_name_H-M   'P 1'
#
loop_
_entity.id
_entity.type
_entity.pdbx_description
1 polymer ?
#
loop_
_entity_poly.entity_id
_entity_poly.type
_entity_poly.pdbx_seq_one_letter_code
_entity_poly.pdbx_strand_id
1 'polypeptide(L)'
;MSTNPPLKPRASSRDECNRGLNMSSQNPNTENTPSTLAMAPHDPIQIPTTPGSCALRLENLEQQIPIAKGELMASIAADICATFISIAKYSEEGILQANHTSVIDKVIQNIRDTDVKHRHLLDRQVRGLRKERKWIRQKYSRLSGQAGRLGRTYQTKVRKLTISLREARGEVARLQRERDLLRACVKKNETDAGEKIDGEYEIAGGDETVNEMDL
;
A
#
# COMPACT_ATOMS: atom_id res chain seq x y z
N MET A 1 42.40 -3.54 -37.48
CA MET A 1 41.84 -4.21 -36.28
C MET A 1 42.23 -3.40 -35.05
N SER A 2 41.27 -2.74 -34.39
CA SER A 2 41.24 -2.51 -32.94
C SER A 2 39.97 -1.70 -32.64
N THR A 3 38.92 -2.37 -32.19
CA THR A 3 37.61 -1.80 -31.88
C THR A 3 37.42 -1.79 -30.36
N ASN A 4 37.58 -0.64 -29.73
CA ASN A 4 37.19 -0.43 -28.33
C ASN A 4 35.76 0.12 -28.28
N PRO A 5 34.83 -0.50 -27.52
CA PRO A 5 33.44 -0.05 -27.44
C PRO A 5 33.26 1.13 -26.46
N PRO A 6 32.23 1.97 -26.65
CA PRO A 6 32.03 3.17 -25.85
C PRO A 6 31.39 2.89 -24.48
N LEU A 7 31.96 3.53 -23.46
CA LEU A 7 31.51 3.50 -22.06
C LEU A 7 30.21 4.32 -21.90
N LYS A 8 29.21 3.70 -21.25
CA LYS A 8 27.92 4.30 -20.90
C LYS A 8 28.02 5.09 -19.58
N PRO A 9 27.38 6.27 -19.46
CA PRO A 9 27.45 7.09 -18.27
C PRO A 9 26.61 6.53 -17.11
N ARG A 10 27.21 6.55 -15.92
CA ARG A 10 26.66 6.10 -14.63
C ARG A 10 25.94 7.28 -13.98
N ALA A 11 24.61 7.20 -13.89
CA ALA A 11 23.80 8.15 -13.13
C ALA A 11 23.74 7.76 -11.64
N SER A 12 24.08 8.71 -10.78
CA SER A 12 24.01 8.73 -9.31
C SER A 12 23.83 10.21 -8.95
N SER A 13 23.00 10.69 -8.04
CA SER A 13 22.05 10.10 -7.10
C SER A 13 21.21 11.25 -6.52
N ARG A 14 19.91 10.99 -6.32
CA ARG A 14 19.02 11.45 -5.24
C ARG A 14 19.03 12.94 -4.84
N ASP A 15 17.96 13.63 -5.27
CA ASP A 15 17.32 14.70 -4.51
C ASP A 15 16.43 14.10 -3.41
N GLU A 16 16.62 14.56 -2.18
CA GLU A 16 15.78 14.30 -1.02
C GLU A 16 14.70 15.40 -0.93
N CYS A 17 13.43 15.04 -1.10
CA CYS A 17 12.31 15.91 -0.70
C CYS A 17 11.53 15.26 0.45
N ASN A 18 11.80 15.77 1.65
CA ASN A 18 10.99 15.55 2.85
C ASN A 18 9.62 16.21 2.66
N ARG A 19 8.54 15.42 2.71
CA ARG A 19 7.16 15.95 2.76
C ARG A 19 6.53 15.56 4.09
N GLY A 20 6.52 16.52 5.01
CA GLY A 20 5.87 16.43 6.30
C GLY A 20 4.36 16.25 6.14
N LEU A 21 3.84 15.28 6.87
CA LEU A 21 2.41 15.04 7.09
C LEU A 21 1.92 16.06 8.13
N ASN A 22 0.94 16.88 7.77
CA ASN A 22 0.19 17.68 8.74
C ASN A 22 -1.27 17.25 8.65
N MET A 23 -1.72 16.54 9.68
CA MET A 23 -3.09 16.06 9.89
C MET A 23 -3.67 16.91 11.01
N SER A 24 -4.63 17.78 10.70
CA SER A 24 -5.38 18.51 11.73
C SER A 24 -6.87 18.37 11.44
N SER A 25 -7.51 17.51 12.22
CA SER A 25 -8.95 17.34 12.32
C SER A 25 -9.52 18.40 13.26
N GLN A 26 -10.51 19.17 12.81
CA GLN A 26 -11.42 19.89 13.71
C GLN A 26 -12.85 19.68 13.22
N ASN A 27 -13.61 18.93 14.01
CA ASN A 27 -15.07 18.90 13.98
C ASN A 27 -15.61 20.14 14.69
N PRO A 28 -16.81 20.62 14.31
CA PRO A 28 -17.72 21.11 15.33
C PRO A 28 -19.08 20.42 15.29
N ASN A 29 -19.62 20.30 16.49
CA ASN A 29 -20.84 19.62 16.90
C ASN A 29 -22.10 20.18 16.23
N THR A 30 -22.98 19.24 15.86
CA THR A 30 -24.41 19.44 15.61
C THR A 30 -25.19 19.36 16.92
N GLU A 31 -26.16 20.26 17.08
CA GLU A 31 -27.55 20.03 17.54
C GLU A 31 -28.09 21.25 18.29
N ASN A 32 -29.15 21.87 17.75
CA ASN A 32 -30.45 22.01 18.43
C ASN A 32 -31.52 22.62 17.49
N THR A 33 -32.72 22.08 17.65
CA THR A 33 -33.88 22.01 16.74
C THR A 33 -34.87 23.20 16.94
N PRO A 34 -36.07 23.26 16.31
CA PRO A 34 -36.58 24.45 15.61
C PRO A 34 -37.74 25.13 16.36
N SER A 35 -38.24 26.27 15.86
CA SER A 35 -39.69 26.52 15.64
C SER A 35 -40.00 27.96 15.20
N THR A 36 -41.06 28.06 14.38
CA THR A 36 -42.05 29.15 14.32
C THR A 36 -41.89 30.28 13.27
N LEU A 37 -42.61 30.07 12.15
CA LEU A 37 -43.54 30.99 11.45
C LEU A 37 -43.14 32.46 11.19
N ALA A 38 -43.05 32.85 9.91
CA ALA A 38 -44.12 33.59 9.19
C ALA A 38 -43.60 34.30 7.91
N MET A 39 -44.23 33.94 6.78
CA MET A 39 -44.56 34.74 5.57
C MET A 39 -43.64 35.89 5.13
N ALA A 40 -42.89 35.66 4.05
CA ALA A 40 -42.63 36.67 3.01
C ALA A 40 -42.53 35.94 1.65
N PRO A 41 -43.13 36.46 0.56
CA PRO A 41 -42.88 35.92 -0.78
C PRO A 41 -41.42 36.15 -1.12
N HIS A 42 -40.64 35.08 -1.23
CA HIS A 42 -39.33 35.17 -1.87
C HIS A 42 -39.56 35.44 -3.35
N ASP A 43 -39.39 36.71 -3.73
CA ASP A 43 -39.11 37.08 -5.11
C ASP A 43 -38.04 36.11 -5.66
N PRO A 44 -38.24 35.52 -6.85
CA PRO A 44 -37.19 34.73 -7.46
C PRO A 44 -35.97 35.64 -7.60
N ILE A 45 -34.84 35.20 -7.04
CA ILE A 45 -33.54 35.85 -7.16
C ILE A 45 -33.37 36.23 -8.63
N GLN A 46 -33.59 37.52 -8.93
CA GLN A 46 -33.42 38.05 -10.26
C GLN A 46 -31.94 38.00 -10.54
N ILE A 47 -31.52 36.98 -11.29
CA ILE A 47 -30.16 36.87 -11.79
C ILE A 47 -29.92 38.13 -12.63
N PRO A 48 -28.99 39.01 -12.24
CA PRO A 48 -28.76 40.26 -12.96
C PRO A 48 -28.38 39.95 -14.41
N THR A 49 -29.18 40.46 -15.34
CA THR A 49 -28.99 40.35 -16.80
C THR A 49 -27.92 41.31 -17.33
N THR A 50 -27.20 41.99 -16.44
CA THR A 50 -26.11 42.90 -16.77
C THR A 50 -24.90 42.13 -17.32
N PRO A 51 -24.34 42.54 -18.47
CA PRO A 51 -23.09 41.98 -18.99
C PRO A 51 -21.98 42.00 -17.92
N GLY A 52 -21.38 40.85 -17.61
CA GLY A 52 -20.34 40.70 -16.58
C GLY A 52 -20.72 39.82 -15.37
N SER A 53 -22.00 39.53 -15.17
CA SER A 53 -22.50 38.71 -14.05
C SER A 53 -21.91 37.29 -14.00
N CYS A 54 -21.69 36.65 -15.16
CA CYS A 54 -21.12 35.29 -15.22
C CYS A 54 -19.64 35.21 -14.81
N ALA A 55 -18.85 36.27 -15.03
CA ALA A 55 -17.44 36.29 -14.64
C ALA A 55 -17.28 36.34 -13.12
N LEU A 56 -18.14 37.11 -12.43
CA LEU A 56 -18.17 37.18 -10.96
C LEU A 56 -18.54 35.83 -10.32
N ARG A 57 -19.38 35.02 -10.99
CA ARG A 57 -19.72 33.67 -10.52
C ARG A 57 -18.50 32.73 -10.48
N LEU A 58 -17.44 33.03 -11.25
CA LEU A 58 -16.21 32.24 -11.29
C LEU A 58 -15.13 32.71 -10.29
N GLU A 59 -15.29 33.88 -9.67
CA GLU A 59 -14.26 34.52 -8.84
C GLU A 59 -13.86 33.66 -7.63
N ASN A 60 -14.81 32.92 -7.05
CA ASN A 60 -14.57 32.05 -5.89
C ASN A 60 -14.51 30.55 -6.23
N LEU A 61 -14.26 30.19 -7.49
CA LEU A 61 -14.29 28.80 -7.94
C LEU A 61 -13.29 27.90 -7.21
N GLU A 62 -12.13 28.42 -6.81
CA GLU A 62 -11.11 27.64 -6.10
C GLU A 62 -11.56 27.21 -4.69
N GLN A 63 -12.32 28.06 -4.02
CA GLN A 63 -12.73 27.92 -2.61
C GLN A 63 -13.97 27.03 -2.43
N GLN A 64 -14.69 26.72 -3.52
CA GLN A 64 -15.89 25.90 -3.47
C GLN A 64 -15.60 24.40 -3.26
N ILE A 65 -16.58 23.67 -2.75
CA ILE A 65 -16.53 22.20 -2.60
C ILE A 65 -16.68 21.57 -4.01
N PRO A 66 -16.02 20.42 -4.32
CA PRO A 66 -16.03 19.83 -5.67
C PRO A 66 -17.43 19.61 -6.28
N ILE A 67 -18.42 19.26 -5.47
CA ILE A 67 -19.81 19.07 -5.91
C ILE A 67 -20.41 20.41 -6.39
N ALA A 68 -20.31 21.45 -5.56
CA ALA A 68 -20.78 22.79 -5.90
C ALA A 68 -20.05 23.37 -7.14
N LYS A 69 -18.75 23.08 -7.30
CA LYS A 69 -18.03 23.43 -8.54
C LYS A 69 -18.65 22.77 -9.76
N GLY A 70 -19.00 21.49 -9.65
CA GLY A 70 -19.66 20.73 -10.72
C GLY A 70 -21.01 21.34 -11.12
N GLU A 71 -21.85 21.66 -10.13
CA GLU A 71 -23.15 22.31 -10.35
C GLU A 71 -23.01 23.70 -10.97
N LEU A 72 -22.06 24.50 -10.49
CA LEU A 72 -21.76 25.82 -11.06
C LEU A 72 -21.28 25.72 -12.51
N MET A 73 -20.34 24.81 -12.81
CA MET A 73 -19.89 24.58 -14.19
C MET A 73 -21.03 24.13 -15.10
N ALA A 74 -21.93 23.27 -14.61
CA ALA A 74 -23.08 22.82 -15.36
C ALA A 74 -24.06 23.96 -15.67
N SER A 75 -24.34 24.84 -14.70
CA SER A 75 -25.18 26.02 -14.91
C SER A 75 -24.55 26.99 -15.92
N ILE A 76 -23.25 27.28 -15.81
CA ILE A 76 -22.55 28.15 -16.78
C ILE A 76 -22.57 27.53 -18.18
N ALA A 77 -22.38 26.21 -18.30
CA ALA A 77 -22.47 25.52 -19.57
C ALA A 77 -23.88 25.64 -20.17
N ALA A 78 -24.94 25.55 -19.36
CA ALA A 78 -26.31 25.75 -19.81
C ALA A 78 -26.54 27.18 -20.33
N ASP A 79 -26.05 28.19 -19.62
CA ASP A 79 -26.15 29.61 -20.02
C ASP A 79 -25.43 29.86 -21.36
N ILE A 80 -24.23 29.28 -21.52
CA ILE A 80 -23.46 29.34 -22.77
C ILE A 80 -24.23 28.68 -23.91
N CYS A 81 -24.77 27.47 -23.71
CA CYS A 81 -25.57 26.76 -24.70
C CYS A 81 -26.81 27.57 -25.12
N ALA A 82 -27.56 28.11 -24.17
CA ALA A 82 -28.73 28.94 -24.44
C ALA A 82 -28.37 30.20 -25.26
N THR A 83 -27.20 30.80 -24.97
CA THR A 83 -26.68 31.94 -25.73
C THR A 83 -26.37 31.55 -27.17
N PHE A 84 -25.67 30.42 -27.40
CA PHE A 84 -25.37 29.92 -28.74
C PHE A 84 -26.63 29.59 -29.55
N ILE A 85 -27.63 28.99 -28.92
CA ILE A 85 -28.93 28.70 -29.54
C ILE A 85 -29.61 30.00 -29.96
N SER A 86 -29.61 31.01 -29.09
CA SER A 86 -30.22 32.31 -29.40
C SER A 86 -29.51 33.01 -30.55
N ILE A 87 -28.18 32.99 -30.57
CA ILE A 87 -27.37 33.54 -31.68
C ILE A 87 -27.72 32.84 -33.00
N ALA A 88 -27.79 31.51 -33.00
CA ALA A 88 -28.13 30.74 -34.19
C ALA A 88 -29.52 31.13 -34.72
N LYS A 89 -30.52 31.21 -33.83
CA LYS A 89 -31.87 31.65 -34.16
C LYS A 89 -31.89 33.06 -34.79
N TYR A 90 -31.24 34.04 -34.16
CA TYR A 90 -31.20 35.41 -34.70
C TYR A 90 -30.39 35.51 -36.00
N SER A 91 -29.45 34.60 -36.24
CA SER A 91 -28.73 34.51 -37.52
C SER A 91 -29.61 33.95 -38.63
N GLU A 92 -30.41 32.91 -38.35
CA GLU A 92 -31.39 32.34 -39.28
C GLU A 92 -32.49 33.36 -39.66
N GLU A 93 -32.91 34.18 -38.70
CA GLU A 93 -33.85 35.30 -38.93
C GLU A 93 -33.22 36.47 -39.72
N GLY A 94 -31.92 36.43 -40.02
CA GLY A 94 -31.20 37.48 -40.74
C GLY A 94 -30.92 38.74 -39.91
N ILE A 95 -31.23 38.72 -38.61
CA ILE A 95 -31.02 39.83 -37.67
C ILE A 95 -29.52 39.94 -37.33
N LEU A 96 -28.84 38.81 -37.14
CA LEU A 96 -27.39 38.76 -36.97
C LEU A 96 -26.70 38.41 -38.30
N GLN A 97 -25.81 39.28 -38.73
CA GLN A 97 -24.89 39.05 -39.84
C GLN A 97 -23.58 38.43 -39.34
N ALA A 98 -22.80 37.83 -40.24
CA ALA A 98 -21.56 37.12 -39.91
C ALA A 98 -20.49 38.02 -39.25
N ASN A 99 -20.50 39.32 -39.52
CA ASN A 99 -19.63 40.28 -38.85
C ASN A 99 -19.94 40.37 -37.34
N HIS A 100 -21.21 40.25 -36.93
CA HIS A 100 -21.65 40.28 -35.54
C HIS A 100 -21.23 39.02 -34.77
N THR A 101 -21.10 37.87 -35.44
CA THR A 101 -20.71 36.59 -34.80
C THR A 101 -19.19 36.35 -34.76
N SER A 102 -18.40 37.18 -35.44
CA SER A 102 -16.93 37.02 -35.52
C SER A 102 -16.21 36.97 -34.16
N VAL A 103 -16.72 37.66 -33.14
CA VAL A 103 -16.18 37.63 -31.78
C VAL A 103 -16.46 36.30 -31.10
N ILE A 104 -17.64 35.73 -31.35
CA ILE A 104 -18.04 34.43 -30.82
C ILE A 104 -17.19 33.31 -31.45
N ASP A 105 -16.89 33.41 -32.75
CA ASP A 105 -15.97 32.48 -33.42
C ASP A 105 -14.57 32.48 -32.78
N LYS A 106 -14.06 33.65 -32.39
CA LYS A 106 -12.78 33.77 -31.66
C LYS A 106 -12.85 33.12 -30.28
N VAL A 107 -13.97 33.27 -29.57
CA VAL A 107 -14.17 32.60 -28.27
C VAL A 107 -14.17 31.09 -28.44
N ILE A 108 -14.91 30.56 -29.42
CA ILE A 108 -14.91 29.13 -29.75
C ILE A 108 -13.49 28.65 -30.05
N GLN A 109 -12.74 29.40 -30.87
CA GLN A 109 -11.38 29.04 -31.24
C GLN A 109 -10.46 28.98 -30.02
N ASN A 110 -10.52 29.98 -29.13
CA ASN A 110 -9.74 30.00 -27.89
C ASN A 110 -10.07 28.82 -26.98
N ILE A 111 -11.36 28.47 -26.85
CA ILE A 111 -11.79 27.30 -26.07
C ILE A 111 -11.21 26.01 -26.67
N ARG A 112 -11.25 25.85 -28.00
CA ARG A 112 -10.69 24.67 -28.69
C ARG A 112 -9.18 24.58 -28.48
N ASP A 113 -8.45 25.68 -28.64
CA ASP A 113 -6.99 25.70 -28.52
C ASP A 113 -6.52 25.39 -27.08
N THR A 114 -7.25 25.89 -26.08
CA THR A 114 -6.97 25.61 -24.67
C THR A 114 -7.31 24.16 -24.31
N ASP A 115 -8.44 23.64 -24.76
CA ASP A 115 -8.85 22.25 -24.58
C ASP A 115 -7.83 21.26 -25.19
N VAL A 116 -7.38 21.49 -26.41
CA VAL A 116 -6.34 20.66 -27.06
C VAL A 116 -5.04 20.64 -26.24
N LYS A 117 -4.58 21.81 -25.76
CA LYS A 117 -3.38 21.90 -24.91
C LYS A 117 -3.54 21.13 -23.60
N HIS A 118 -4.68 21.31 -22.91
CA HIS A 118 -4.95 20.61 -21.65
C HIS A 118 -5.06 19.10 -21.85
N ARG A 119 -5.74 18.65 -22.92
CA ARG A 119 -5.83 17.23 -23.27
C ARG A 119 -4.45 16.61 -23.48
N HIS A 120 -3.56 17.28 -24.23
CA HIS A 120 -2.20 16.79 -24.43
C HIS A 120 -1.38 16.72 -23.14
N LEU A 121 -1.53 17.71 -22.25
CA LEU A 121 -0.86 17.71 -20.95
C LEU A 121 -1.32 16.52 -20.08
N LEU A 122 -2.64 16.34 -19.97
CA LEU A 122 -3.23 15.23 -19.22
C LEU A 122 -2.84 13.88 -19.81
N ASP A 123 -2.87 13.74 -21.14
CA ASP A 123 -2.44 12.52 -21.83
C ASP A 123 -0.97 12.20 -21.54
N ARG A 124 -0.10 13.21 -21.50
CA ARG A 124 1.31 13.03 -21.15
C ARG A 124 1.46 12.54 -19.72
N GLN A 125 0.72 13.11 -18.77
CA GLN A 125 0.71 12.67 -17.38
C GLN A 125 0.20 11.23 -17.24
N VAL A 126 -0.94 10.91 -17.85
CA VAL A 126 -1.53 9.56 -17.86
C VAL A 126 -0.55 8.54 -18.45
N ARG A 127 0.13 8.88 -19.56
CA ARG A 127 1.16 8.02 -20.15
C ARG A 127 2.34 7.82 -19.19
N GLY A 128 2.77 8.86 -18.49
CA GLY A 128 3.80 8.79 -17.45
C GLY A 128 3.42 7.81 -16.33
N LEU A 129 2.24 7.99 -15.74
CA LEU A 129 1.71 7.14 -14.67
C LEU A 129 1.54 5.69 -15.12
N ARG A 130 1.12 5.44 -16.37
CA ARG A 130 1.02 4.08 -16.92
C ARG A 130 2.39 3.41 -17.03
N LYS A 131 3.42 4.13 -17.46
CA LYS A 131 4.80 3.62 -17.54
C LYS A 131 5.33 3.30 -16.15
N GLU A 132 5.13 4.19 -15.18
CA GLU A 132 5.53 4.00 -13.79
C GLU A 132 4.83 2.79 -13.18
N ARG A 133 3.51 2.69 -13.30
CA ARG A 133 2.72 1.54 -12.83
C ARG A 133 3.23 0.22 -13.41
N LYS A 134 3.55 0.21 -14.72
CA LYS A 134 4.11 -0.97 -15.39
C LYS A 134 5.49 -1.33 -14.81
N TRP A 135 6.34 -0.32 -14.60
CA TRP A 135 7.67 -0.51 -14.01
C TRP A 135 7.61 -1.05 -12.58
N ILE A 136 6.76 -0.48 -11.72
CA ILE A 136 6.54 -0.94 -10.34
C ILE A 136 6.07 -2.39 -10.34
N ARG A 137 5.06 -2.72 -11.17
CA ARG A 137 4.55 -4.09 -11.29
C ARG A 137 5.64 -5.08 -11.68
N GLN A 138 6.48 -4.72 -12.65
CA GLN A 138 7.58 -5.57 -13.08
C GLN A 138 8.64 -5.75 -11.99
N LYS A 139 8.98 -4.69 -11.26
CA LYS A 139 9.91 -4.73 -10.12
C LYS A 139 9.37 -5.64 -9.01
N TYR A 140 8.10 -5.48 -8.65
CA TYR A 140 7.46 -6.30 -7.62
C TYR A 140 7.39 -7.78 -8.03
N SER A 141 7.04 -8.07 -9.28
CA SER A 141 7.02 -9.44 -9.80
C SER A 141 8.38 -10.13 -9.74
N ARG A 142 9.47 -9.39 -9.97
CA ARG A 142 10.84 -9.95 -9.82
C ARG A 142 11.15 -10.25 -8.36
N LEU A 143 10.82 -9.34 -7.44
CA LEU A 143 11.04 -9.51 -6.00
C LEU A 143 10.22 -10.67 -5.45
N SER A 144 8.92 -10.76 -5.79
CA SER A 144 8.06 -11.86 -5.36
C SER A 144 8.52 -13.19 -5.92
N GLY A 145 9.02 -13.21 -7.17
CA GLY A 145 9.64 -14.40 -7.75
C GLY A 145 10.91 -14.86 -7.02
N GLN A 146 11.76 -13.92 -6.58
CA GLN A 146 12.94 -14.22 -5.76
C GLN A 146 12.54 -14.75 -4.37
N ALA A 147 11.61 -14.08 -3.69
CA ALA A 147 11.11 -14.50 -2.39
C ALA A 147 10.47 -15.90 -2.45
N GLY A 148 9.67 -16.17 -3.50
CA GLY A 148 9.07 -17.48 -3.72
C GLY A 148 10.10 -18.59 -3.94
N ARG A 149 11.21 -18.30 -4.63
CA ARG A 149 12.33 -19.25 -4.75
C ARG A 149 12.99 -19.51 -3.40
N LEU A 150 13.33 -18.46 -2.65
CA LEU A 150 13.94 -18.59 -1.33
C LEU A 150 13.04 -19.38 -0.37
N GLY A 151 11.74 -19.11 -0.37
CA GLY A 151 10.75 -19.84 0.43
C GLY A 151 10.73 -21.33 0.12
N ARG A 152 10.75 -21.72 -1.16
CA ARG A 152 10.83 -23.14 -1.56
C ARG A 152 12.14 -23.80 -1.11
N THR A 153 13.27 -23.10 -1.25
CA THR A 153 14.57 -23.62 -0.80
C THR A 153 14.57 -23.84 0.71
N TYR A 154 14.05 -22.87 1.48
CA TYR A 154 13.95 -22.97 2.92
C TYR A 154 13.00 -24.10 3.35
N GLN A 155 11.82 -24.20 2.73
CA GLN A 155 10.87 -25.28 2.99
C GLN A 155 11.50 -26.66 2.75
N THR A 156 12.31 -26.80 1.69
CA THR A 156 13.03 -28.04 1.40
C THR A 156 14.06 -28.36 2.49
N LYS A 157 14.83 -27.37 2.95
CA LYS A 157 15.79 -27.55 4.05
C LYS A 157 15.10 -27.95 5.35
N VAL A 158 14.00 -27.28 5.70
CA VAL A 158 13.20 -27.60 6.89
C VAL A 158 12.69 -29.04 6.81
N ARG A 159 12.11 -29.46 5.68
CA ARG A 159 11.65 -30.85 5.49
C ARG A 159 12.77 -31.86 5.72
N LYS A 160 13.96 -31.63 5.14
CA LYS A 160 15.13 -32.49 5.34
C LYS A 160 15.52 -32.58 6.82
N LEU A 161 15.64 -31.43 7.50
CA LEU A 161 15.96 -31.38 8.92
C LEU A 161 14.90 -32.08 9.78
N THR A 162 13.62 -31.94 9.45
CA THR A 162 12.53 -32.64 10.15
C THR A 162 12.66 -34.16 10.03
N ILE A 163 13.02 -34.67 8.84
CA ILE A 163 13.26 -36.09 8.61
C ILE A 163 14.46 -36.56 9.44
N SER A 164 15.60 -35.89 9.32
CA SER A 164 16.82 -36.26 10.07
C SER A 164 16.62 -36.20 11.59
N LEU A 165 15.85 -35.23 12.09
CA LEU A 165 15.50 -35.15 13.51
C LEU A 165 14.65 -36.34 13.96
N ARG A 166 13.71 -36.80 13.12
CA ARG A 166 12.89 -37.98 13.41
C ARG A 166 13.76 -39.24 13.45
N GLU A 167 14.66 -39.41 12.47
CA GLU A 167 15.59 -40.53 12.41
C GLU A 167 16.51 -40.57 13.64
N ALA A 168 17.13 -39.45 13.98
CA ALA A 168 17.99 -39.33 15.15
C ALA A 168 17.24 -39.65 16.46
N ARG A 169 16.00 -39.16 16.61
CA ARG A 169 15.15 -39.51 17.77
C ARG A 169 14.82 -41.01 17.82
N GLY A 170 14.59 -41.63 16.66
CA GLY A 170 14.37 -43.07 16.56
C GLY A 170 15.59 -43.87 17.02
N GLU A 171 16.79 -43.44 16.60
CA GLU A 171 18.04 -44.09 16.98
C GLU A 171 18.36 -43.94 18.46
N VAL A 172 18.16 -42.74 19.02
CA VAL A 172 18.28 -42.51 20.48
C VAL A 172 17.34 -43.45 21.25
N ALA A 173 16.07 -43.57 20.83
CA ALA A 173 15.13 -44.49 21.47
C ALA A 173 15.52 -45.97 21.33
N ARG A 174 16.14 -46.36 20.20
CA ARG A 174 16.68 -47.71 20.00
C ARG A 174 17.84 -47.99 20.96
N LEU A 175 18.85 -47.12 20.99
CA LEU A 175 20.01 -47.23 21.87
C LEU A 175 19.61 -47.23 23.35
N GLN A 176 18.60 -46.43 23.71
CA GLN A 176 18.13 -46.37 25.10
C GLN A 176 17.52 -47.69 25.55
N ARG A 177 16.71 -48.33 24.69
CA ARG A 177 16.16 -49.69 24.94
C ARG A 177 17.26 -50.74 25.06
N GLU A 178 18.25 -50.70 24.18
CA GLU A 178 19.40 -51.62 24.22
C GLU A 178 20.18 -51.47 25.54
N ARG A 179 20.46 -50.23 25.94
CA ARG A 179 21.10 -49.90 27.23
C ARG A 179 20.27 -50.41 28.42
N ASP A 180 18.95 -50.24 28.39
CA ASP A 180 18.06 -50.71 29.47
C ASP A 180 18.03 -52.23 29.57
N LEU A 181 18.02 -52.94 28.43
CA LEU A 181 18.14 -54.40 28.39
C LEU A 181 19.46 -54.88 29.00
N LEU A 182 20.58 -54.30 28.57
CA LEU A 182 21.91 -54.65 29.08
C LEU A 182 22.03 -54.41 30.59
N ARG A 183 21.50 -53.28 31.09
CA ARG A 183 21.46 -53.02 32.54
C ARG A 183 20.62 -54.05 33.29
N ALA A 184 19.51 -54.50 32.73
CA ALA A 184 18.69 -55.54 33.34
C ALA A 184 19.41 -56.90 33.37
N CYS A 185 20.14 -57.25 32.31
CA CYS A 185 20.96 -58.47 32.27
C CYS A 185 22.09 -58.44 33.33
N VAL A 186 22.81 -57.32 33.45
CA VAL A 186 23.88 -57.18 34.47
C VAL A 186 23.30 -57.35 35.88
N LYS A 187 22.19 -56.67 36.19
CA LYS A 187 21.54 -56.80 37.51
C LYS A 187 21.11 -58.22 37.86
N LYS A 188 20.62 -59.00 36.88
CA LYS A 188 20.24 -60.40 37.10
C LYS A 188 21.46 -61.28 37.41
N ASN A 189 22.56 -61.05 36.72
CA ASN A 189 23.79 -61.79 36.96
C ASN A 189 24.39 -61.49 38.34
N GLU A 190 24.20 -60.28 38.86
CA GLU A 190 24.60 -59.91 40.23
C GLU A 190 23.73 -60.57 41.31
N THR A 191 22.43 -60.76 41.06
CA THR A 191 21.53 -61.46 42.00
C THR A 191 21.76 -62.97 42.02
N ASP A 192 22.08 -63.60 40.89
CA ASP A 192 22.35 -65.04 40.81
C ASP A 192 23.73 -65.41 41.37
N ALA A 193 24.68 -64.47 41.42
CA ALA A 193 25.99 -64.65 42.07
C ALA A 193 25.96 -64.38 43.59
N GLY A 194 24.89 -63.77 44.11
CA GLY A 194 24.73 -63.45 45.53
C GLY A 194 24.03 -64.52 46.37
N GLU A 195 23.46 -65.55 45.74
CA GLU A 195 22.71 -66.62 46.43
C GLU A 195 23.57 -67.90 46.56
N LYS A 196 24.72 -67.79 47.25
CA LYS A 196 25.48 -68.91 47.88
C LYS A 196 26.76 -68.41 48.57
N ILE A 197 26.65 -67.55 49.58
CA ILE A 197 27.68 -67.41 50.63
C ILE A 197 26.97 -67.20 51.97
N ASP A 198 26.35 -68.25 52.46
CA ASP A 198 26.24 -68.58 53.88
C ASP A 198 27.64 -68.98 54.39
N GLY A 199 28.50 -67.98 54.49
CA GLY A 199 29.83 -68.08 55.07
C GLY A 199 29.93 -67.11 56.24
N GLU A 200 29.60 -67.60 57.43
CA GLU A 200 30.11 -67.03 58.68
C GLU A 200 31.62 -66.84 58.55
N TYR A 201 32.08 -65.59 58.66
CA TYR A 201 33.44 -65.30 59.09
C TYR A 201 33.39 -64.13 60.06
N GLU A 202 33.67 -64.43 61.32
CA GLU A 202 34.07 -63.44 62.31
C GLU A 202 35.39 -62.80 61.84
N ILE A 203 35.40 -61.49 61.64
CA ILE A 203 36.64 -60.71 61.60
C ILE A 203 36.59 -59.73 62.77
N ALA A 204 37.41 -60.05 63.76
CA ALA A 204 37.75 -59.20 64.88
C ALA A 204 38.65 -58.04 64.42
N GLY A 205 38.33 -56.83 64.90
CA GLY A 205 39.30 -55.87 65.44
C GLY A 205 40.20 -55.06 64.48
N GLY A 206 40.14 -53.73 64.63
CA GLY A 206 41.12 -52.76 64.11
C GLY A 206 40.42 -51.66 63.31
N ASP A 207 39.76 -50.69 63.93
CA ASP A 207 40.31 -49.55 64.68
C ASP A 207 41.13 -48.54 63.84
N GLU A 208 40.52 -47.35 63.77
CA GLU A 208 41.07 -45.99 63.73
C GLU A 208 41.81 -45.35 62.53
N THR A 209 41.39 -44.08 62.32
CA THR A 209 42.02 -42.91 61.69
C THR A 209 41.85 -42.73 60.18
N VAL A 210 41.00 -41.80 59.70
CA VAL A 210 41.10 -40.31 59.66
C VAL A 210 42.25 -39.81 58.77
N ASN A 211 41.87 -39.23 57.61
CA ASN A 211 42.38 -37.98 57.02
C ASN A 211 41.51 -37.71 55.77
N GLU A 212 40.68 -36.67 55.71
CA GLU A 212 40.98 -35.22 55.71
C GLU A 212 41.51 -34.73 54.34
N MET A 213 40.70 -33.86 53.74
CA MET A 213 41.02 -32.71 52.89
C MET A 213 41.56 -32.86 51.45
N ASP A 214 40.79 -32.21 50.57
CA ASP A 214 41.19 -31.13 49.64
C ASP A 214 41.26 -31.38 48.13
N LEU A 215 40.50 -30.50 47.45
CA LEU A 215 40.56 -29.98 46.06
C LEU A 215 39.80 -30.72 44.96
#